data_AF-A0A938N197-F1
#
_entry.id   AF-A0A938N197-F1
#
_cell.length_a   1.000
_cell.length_b   1.000
_cell.length_c   1.000
_cell.angle_alpha   90.00
_cell.angle_beta   90.00
_cell.angle_gamma   90.00
#
_symmetry.space_group_name_H-M   'P 1'
#
loop_
_entity.id
_entity.type
_entity.pdbx_description
1 polymer ?
#
loop_
_entity_poly.entity_id
_entity_poly.type
_entity_poly.pdbx_seq_one_letter_code
_entity_poly.pdbx_strand_id
1 'polypeptide(L)'
;MTATPTTRASLLLRLCNSEDHEVWVEFVTLYEPVIYRFLRRRGLQDADARDVMQELLLTVSRSIGRWDPTKDRGSFRGWLRRIARNLVINWLKQRGRRVGATGGSDLQAMLEMVPAANEPDTVEFDRELRRALFRRASERVRAEVQ
;
A
#
# COMPACT_ATOMS: atom_id res chain seq x y z
N MET A 1 -8.35 9.05 -21.47
CA MET A 1 -7.97 8.36 -20.21
C MET A 1 -7.45 9.40 -19.25
N THR A 2 -8.19 9.78 -18.20
CA THR A 2 -7.70 10.77 -17.23
C THR A 2 -6.54 10.18 -16.44
N ALA A 3 -5.39 10.87 -16.42
CA ALA A 3 -4.24 10.46 -15.63
C ALA A 3 -4.62 10.37 -14.14
N THR A 4 -4.19 9.33 -13.43
CA THR A 4 -4.33 9.32 -11.97
C THR A 4 -3.51 10.49 -11.45
N PRO A 5 -4.10 11.49 -10.75
CA PRO A 5 -3.32 12.64 -10.25
C PRO A 5 -2.19 12.11 -9.39
N THR A 6 -0.95 12.59 -9.51
CA THR A 6 0.20 12.06 -8.73
C THR A 6 0.11 12.43 -7.24
N THR A 7 0.88 11.78 -6.38
CA THR A 7 0.94 12.20 -4.96
C THR A 7 1.59 13.56 -4.87
N ARG A 8 0.96 14.50 -4.16
CA ARG A 8 1.47 15.88 -4.05
C ARG A 8 2.88 15.88 -3.46
N ALA A 9 3.80 16.60 -4.10
CA ALA A 9 5.19 16.69 -3.64
C ALA A 9 5.30 17.29 -2.23
N SER A 10 4.44 18.25 -1.88
CA SER A 10 4.37 18.83 -0.54
C SER A 10 4.03 17.82 0.55
N LEU A 11 3.14 16.86 0.26
CA LEU A 11 2.84 15.75 1.17
C LEU A 11 4.07 14.88 1.36
N LEU A 12 4.77 14.52 0.28
CA LEU A 12 5.96 13.67 0.35
C LEU A 12 7.11 14.33 1.11
N LEU A 13 7.33 15.63 0.91
CA LEU A 13 8.36 16.39 1.63
C LEU A 13 8.09 16.43 3.14
N ARG A 14 6.84 16.69 3.53
CA ARG A 14 6.42 16.70 4.94
C ARG A 14 6.47 15.31 5.57
N LEU A 15 6.15 14.26 4.80
CA LEU A 15 6.16 12.87 5.28
C LEU A 15 7.55 12.38 5.73
N CYS A 16 8.63 13.05 5.30
CA CYS A 16 9.99 12.82 5.81
C CYS A 16 10.14 13.20 7.29
N ASN A 17 9.28 14.05 7.83
CA ASN A 17 9.21 14.35 9.25
C ASN A 17 8.23 13.38 9.94
N SER A 18 8.75 12.49 10.79
CA SER A 18 7.93 11.55 11.56
C SER A 18 7.07 12.21 12.64
N GLU A 19 7.41 13.44 13.06
CA GLU A 19 6.68 14.18 14.10
C GLU A 19 5.51 15.00 13.53
N ASP A 20 5.41 15.12 12.20
CA ASP A 20 4.29 15.82 11.54
C ASP A 20 3.04 14.93 11.54
N HIS A 21 2.36 14.85 12.68
CA HIS A 21 1.18 13.99 12.84
C HIS A 21 0.09 14.26 11.80
N GLU A 22 -0.09 15.51 11.39
CA GLU A 22 -1.11 15.89 10.41
C GLU A 22 -0.84 15.28 9.02
N VAL A 23 0.41 15.32 8.54
CA VAL A 23 0.73 14.73 7.23
C VAL A 23 0.62 13.21 7.28
N TRP A 24 0.94 12.58 8.42
CA TRP A 24 0.76 11.14 8.61
C TRP A 24 -0.71 10.76 8.61
N VAL A 25 -1.59 11.53 9.27
CA VAL A 25 -3.04 11.34 9.20
C VAL A 25 -3.54 11.49 7.77
N GLU A 26 -3.08 12.51 7.04
CA GLU A 26 -3.46 12.69 5.62
C GLU A 26 -3.01 11.51 4.76
N PHE A 27 -1.77 11.05 4.95
CA PHE A 27 -1.20 9.91 4.23
C PHE A 27 -1.98 8.62 4.49
N VAL A 28 -2.24 8.29 5.76
CA VAL A 28 -2.99 7.10 6.17
C VAL A 28 -4.40 7.16 5.60
N THR A 29 -5.11 8.29 5.79
CA THR A 29 -6.47 8.49 5.25
C THR A 29 -6.54 8.24 3.74
N LEU A 30 -5.49 8.64 3.00
CA LEU A 30 -5.43 8.47 1.56
C LEU A 30 -5.11 7.03 1.13
N TYR A 31 -4.14 6.39 1.79
CA TYR A 31 -3.54 5.15 1.30
C TYR A 31 -4.01 3.88 2.01
N GLU A 32 -4.46 3.97 3.27
CA GLU A 32 -4.97 2.83 4.02
C GLU A 32 -6.07 2.06 3.28
N PRO A 33 -7.16 2.66 2.79
CA PRO A 33 -8.23 1.88 2.12
C PRO A 33 -7.74 1.21 0.83
N VAL A 34 -6.74 1.80 0.15
CA VAL A 34 -6.15 1.26 -1.08
C VAL A 34 -5.29 0.05 -0.77
N ILE A 35 -4.38 0.20 0.20
CA ILE A 35 -3.45 -0.85 0.63
C ILE A 35 -4.22 -1.99 1.29
N TYR A 36 -5.14 -1.69 2.20
CA TYR A 36 -5.96 -2.70 2.87
C TYR A 36 -6.70 -3.57 1.84
N ARG A 37 -7.34 -2.98 0.82
CA ARG A 37 -7.97 -3.75 -0.27
C ARG A 37 -6.96 -4.58 -1.06
N PHE A 38 -5.78 -4.03 -1.33
CA PHE A 38 -4.68 -4.74 -1.99
C PHE A 38 -4.22 -5.97 -1.20
N LEU A 39 -4.15 -5.87 0.13
CA LEU A 39 -3.81 -6.97 1.05
C LEU A 39 -4.91 -8.03 1.11
N ARG A 40 -6.17 -7.61 1.30
CA ARG A 40 -7.33 -8.50 1.39
C ARG A 40 -7.52 -9.35 0.13
N ARG A 41 -7.29 -8.77 -1.06
CA ARG A 41 -7.36 -9.51 -2.34
C ARG A 41 -6.26 -10.55 -2.51
N ARG A 42 -5.20 -10.49 -1.71
CA ARG A 42 -4.10 -11.48 -1.68
C ARG A 42 -4.31 -12.55 -0.60
N GLY A 43 -5.52 -12.65 -0.05
CA GLY A 43 -5.91 -13.73 0.86
C GLY A 43 -5.53 -13.52 2.32
N LEU A 44 -5.03 -12.34 2.70
CA LEU A 44 -4.82 -12.00 4.11
C LEU A 44 -6.17 -11.84 4.78
N GLN A 45 -6.37 -12.48 5.95
CA GLN A 45 -7.54 -12.22 6.81
C GLN A 45 -7.50 -10.78 7.38
N ASP A 46 -8.57 -10.33 8.03
CA ASP A 46 -8.68 -8.94 8.49
C ASP A 46 -7.58 -8.56 9.49
N ALA A 47 -7.33 -9.42 10.49
CA ALA A 47 -6.25 -9.23 11.46
C ALA A 47 -4.88 -9.13 10.78
N ASP A 48 -4.53 -10.11 9.95
CA ASP A 48 -3.25 -10.11 9.23
C ASP A 48 -3.08 -8.89 8.31
N ALA A 49 -4.16 -8.44 7.67
CA ALA A 49 -4.13 -7.24 6.83
C ALA A 49 -3.84 -5.96 7.67
N ARG A 50 -4.37 -5.87 8.89
CA ARG A 50 -4.05 -4.76 9.81
C ARG A 50 -2.60 -4.83 10.30
N ASP A 51 -2.10 -6.02 10.64
CA ASP A 51 -0.72 -6.19 11.08
C ASP A 51 0.27 -5.82 9.97
N VAL A 52 0.03 -6.28 8.74
CA VAL A 52 0.84 -5.92 7.58
C VAL A 52 0.71 -4.43 7.25
N MET A 53 -0.44 -3.80 7.47
CA MET A 53 -0.61 -2.36 7.31
C MET A 53 0.27 -1.59 8.31
N GLN A 54 0.35 -2.03 9.58
CA GLN A 54 1.23 -1.41 10.57
C GLN A 54 2.71 -1.56 10.16
N GLU A 55 3.13 -2.75 9.73
CA GLU A 55 4.49 -2.99 9.25
C GLU A 55 4.83 -2.12 8.02
N LEU A 56 3.85 -1.90 7.14
CA LEU A 56 3.99 -1.00 6.01
C LEU A 56 4.23 0.44 6.47
N LEU A 57 3.44 0.95 7.42
CA LEU A 57 3.59 2.32 7.93
C LEU A 57 4.98 2.53 8.56
N LEU A 58 5.46 1.55 9.33
CA LEU A 58 6.82 1.56 9.90
C LEU A 58 7.90 1.50 8.83
N THR A 59 7.69 0.71 7.77
CA THR A 59 8.64 0.62 6.65
C THR A 59 8.71 1.95 5.90
N VAL A 60 7.56 2.58 5.65
CA VAL A 60 7.47 3.89 5.01
C VAL A 60 8.18 4.93 5.85
N SER A 61 7.91 5.04 7.15
CA SER A 61 8.52 6.06 8.01
C SER A 61 10.05 5.96 8.06
N ARG A 62 10.59 4.74 8.05
CA ARG A 62 12.05 4.50 8.05
C ARG A 62 12.72 4.77 6.72
N SER A 63 11.98 4.64 5.61
CA SER A 63 12.55 4.61 4.26
C SER A 63 12.27 5.88 3.46
N ILE A 64 11.21 6.62 3.81
CA ILE A 64 10.73 7.78 3.05
C ILE A 64 11.78 8.88 2.92
N GLY A 65 12.57 9.14 3.98
CA GLY A 65 13.64 10.14 3.94
C GLY A 65 14.81 9.81 3.00
N ARG A 66 14.89 8.55 2.53
CA ARG A 66 15.90 8.10 1.55
C ARG A 66 15.31 7.87 0.17
N TRP A 67 13.98 7.93 0.03
CA TRP A 67 13.31 7.72 -1.25
C TRP A 67 13.60 8.90 -2.17
N ASP A 68 14.08 8.60 -3.37
CA ASP A 68 14.47 9.59 -4.37
C ASP A 68 13.76 9.26 -5.69
N PRO A 69 12.82 10.12 -6.16
CA PRO A 69 12.09 9.89 -7.40
C PRO A 69 13.00 9.69 -8.63
N THR A 70 14.21 10.27 -8.62
CA THR A 70 15.16 10.20 -9.74
C THR A 70 15.97 8.90 -9.74
N LYS A 71 16.28 8.35 -8.56
CA LYS A 71 17.09 7.13 -8.41
C LYS A 71 16.24 5.87 -8.39
N ASP A 72 15.06 5.93 -7.78
CA ASP A 72 14.19 4.76 -7.57
C ASP A 72 13.39 4.36 -8.84
N ARG A 73 13.62 5.05 -9.96
CA ARG A 73 13.02 4.82 -11.29
C ARG A 73 11.52 4.50 -11.21
N GLY A 74 10.76 5.35 -10.53
CA GLY A 74 9.33 5.11 -10.38
C GLY A 74 8.61 6.15 -9.55
N SER A 75 7.29 6.18 -9.71
CA SER A 75 6.43 7.01 -8.87
C SER A 75 6.45 6.52 -7.42
N PHE A 76 6.18 7.43 -6.48
CA PHE A 76 5.98 7.08 -5.06
C PHE A 76 4.99 5.92 -4.87
N ARG A 77 3.95 5.84 -5.71
CA ARG A 77 2.96 4.75 -5.66
C ARG A 77 3.54 3.41 -6.08
N GLY A 78 4.40 3.40 -7.08
CA GLY A 78 5.13 2.21 -7.49
C GLY A 78 6.01 1.70 -6.36
N TRP A 79 6.73 2.62 -5.71
CA TRP A 79 7.53 2.32 -4.52
C TRP A 79 6.70 1.78 -3.36
N LEU A 80 5.60 2.46 -2.99
CA LEU A 80 4.69 2.05 -1.92
C LEU A 80 4.07 0.67 -2.17
N ARG A 81 3.66 0.42 -3.41
CA ARG A 81 3.10 -0.87 -3.83
C ARG A 81 4.15 -1.98 -3.81
N ARG A 82 5.42 -1.68 -4.13
CA ARG A 82 6.53 -2.62 -3.98
C ARG A 82 6.73 -3.00 -2.51
N ILE A 83 6.67 -2.03 -1.59
CA ILE A 83 6.71 -2.31 -0.14
C ILE A 83 5.56 -3.23 0.25
N ALA A 84 4.31 -2.86 -0.05
CA ALA A 84 3.13 -3.67 0.31
C ALA A 84 3.22 -5.10 -0.22
N ARG A 85 3.67 -5.26 -1.47
CA ARG A 85 3.88 -6.56 -2.11
C ARG A 85 4.94 -7.39 -1.38
N ASN A 86 6.08 -6.80 -1.07
CA ASN A 86 7.16 -7.49 -0.36
C ASN A 86 6.71 -7.97 1.02
N LEU A 87 5.94 -7.16 1.74
CA LEU A 87 5.37 -7.53 3.03
C LEU A 87 4.39 -8.71 2.92
N VAL A 88 3.52 -8.71 1.91
CA VAL A 88 2.63 -9.87 1.66
C VAL A 88 3.44 -11.14 1.37
N ILE A 89 4.46 -11.05 0.52
CA ILE A 89 5.32 -12.21 0.20
C ILE A 89 6.02 -12.72 1.47
N ASN A 90 6.52 -11.82 2.31
CA ASN A 90 7.16 -12.18 3.57
C ASN A 90 6.17 -12.85 4.54
N TRP A 91 4.96 -12.29 4.68
CA TRP A 91 3.90 -12.86 5.50
C TRP A 91 3.51 -14.28 5.03
N LEU A 92 3.32 -14.48 3.72
CA LEU A 92 3.02 -15.79 3.15
C LEU A 92 4.14 -16.81 3.42
N LYS A 93 5.40 -16.41 3.24
CA LYS A 93 6.57 -17.25 3.57
C LYS A 93 6.60 -17.63 5.05
N GLN A 94 6.33 -16.69 5.95
CA GLN A 94 6.30 -16.96 7.39
C GLN A 94 5.15 -17.90 7.76
N ARG A 95 3.96 -17.71 7.18
CA ARG A 95 2.83 -18.61 7.36
C ARG A 95 3.14 -20.02 6.86
N GLY A 96 3.72 -20.14 5.66
CA GLY A 96 4.15 -21.43 5.11
C GLY A 96 5.18 -22.14 5.98
N ARG A 97 6.09 -21.41 6.65
CA ARG A 97 7.02 -21.99 7.63
C ARG A 97 6.35 -22.46 8.92
N ARG A 98 5.33 -21.73 9.40
CA ARG A 98 4.58 -22.10 10.62
C ARG A 98 3.67 -23.31 10.40
N VAL A 99 3.08 -23.41 9.21
CA VAL A 99 2.22 -24.55 8.80
C VAL A 99 3.07 -25.73 8.31
N GLY A 100 4.24 -25.45 7.73
CA GLY A 100 5.17 -26.39 7.11
C GLY A 100 6.17 -27.05 8.06
N ALA A 101 5.69 -27.62 9.17
CA ALA A 101 6.26 -28.87 9.67
C ALA A 101 5.90 -30.07 8.75
N THR A 102 4.99 -29.86 7.80
CA THR A 102 4.57 -30.82 6.77
C THR A 102 4.07 -30.08 5.51
N GLY A 103 4.85 -30.04 4.42
CA GLY A 103 4.33 -29.69 3.07
C GLY A 103 4.82 -28.37 2.45
N GLY A 104 5.88 -28.43 1.64
CA GLY A 104 6.39 -27.28 0.86
C GLY A 104 5.57 -26.92 -0.40
N SER A 105 4.62 -27.76 -0.82
CA SER A 105 3.78 -27.55 -2.01
C SER A 105 2.78 -26.42 -1.86
N ASP A 106 2.19 -26.26 -0.67
CA ASP A 106 1.13 -25.28 -0.43
C ASP A 106 1.67 -23.84 -0.43
N LEU A 107 2.89 -23.64 0.08
CA LEU A 107 3.55 -22.32 0.05
C LEU A 107 3.89 -21.90 -1.39
N GLN A 108 4.37 -22.84 -2.22
CA GLN A 108 4.69 -22.58 -3.61
C GLN A 108 3.43 -22.15 -4.39
N ALA A 109 2.32 -22.87 -4.22
CA ALA A 109 1.03 -22.52 -4.80
C ALA A 109 0.53 -21.14 -4.34
N MET A 110 0.67 -20.81 -3.04
CA MET A 110 0.29 -19.49 -2.53
C MET A 110 1.16 -18.35 -3.08
N LEU A 111 2.47 -18.58 -3.27
CA LEU A 111 3.37 -17.58 -3.87
C LEU A 111 3.10 -17.39 -5.35
N GLU A 112 2.75 -18.45 -6.08
CA GLU A 112 2.32 -18.40 -7.49
C GLU A 112 0.99 -17.67 -7.66
N MET A 113 0.09 -17.74 -6.66
CA MET A 113 -1.13 -16.93 -6.62
C MET A 113 -0.89 -15.44 -6.37
N VAL A 114 0.29 -15.04 -5.86
CA VAL A 114 0.68 -13.62 -5.83
C VAL A 114 1.27 -13.31 -7.21
N PRO A 115 0.50 -12.75 -8.15
CA PRO A 115 0.95 -12.55 -9.51
C PRO A 115 2.23 -11.72 -9.46
N ALA A 116 3.27 -11.98 -10.27
CA ALA A 116 4.45 -11.12 -10.42
C ALA A 116 4.05 -9.63 -10.56
N ALA A 117 4.95 -8.68 -10.30
CA ALA A 117 4.61 -7.25 -10.36
C ALA A 117 4.21 -6.87 -11.80
N ASN A 118 2.94 -7.07 -12.13
CA ASN A 118 2.41 -7.00 -13.48
C ASN A 118 1.59 -5.71 -13.64
N GLU A 119 1.38 -5.27 -14.88
CA GLU A 119 0.52 -4.12 -15.20
C GLU A 119 -0.88 -4.15 -14.53
N PRO A 120 -1.57 -5.30 -14.36
CA PRO A 120 -2.86 -5.35 -13.67
C PRO A 120 -2.83 -4.84 -12.23
N ASP A 121 -1.74 -5.10 -11.48
CA ASP A 121 -1.57 -4.60 -10.11
C ASP A 121 -1.42 -3.07 -10.09
N THR A 122 -0.76 -2.50 -11.11
CA THR A 122 -0.66 -1.05 -11.28
C THR A 122 -2.02 -0.42 -11.52
N VAL A 123 -2.75 -0.95 -12.50
CA VAL A 123 -4.04 -0.42 -12.90
C VAL A 123 -5.04 -0.47 -11.75
N GLU A 124 -5.08 -1.57 -11.02
CA GLU A 124 -6.05 -1.75 -9.94
C GLU A 124 -5.70 -0.92 -8.70
N PHE A 125 -4.42 -0.81 -8.33
CA PHE A 125 -4.00 0.07 -7.23
C PHE A 125 -4.35 1.54 -7.54
N ASP A 126 -4.09 1.98 -8.77
CA ASP A 126 -4.44 3.31 -9.23
C ASP A 126 -5.96 3.53 -9.24
N ARG A 127 -6.74 2.52 -9.64
CA ARG A 127 -8.20 2.57 -9.61
C ARG A 127 -8.75 2.72 -8.20
N GLU A 128 -8.25 1.94 -7.25
CA GLU A 128 -8.67 2.05 -5.84
C GLU A 128 -8.27 3.40 -5.24
N LEU A 129 -7.11 3.95 -5.62
CA LEU A 129 -6.70 5.28 -5.20
C LEU A 129 -7.61 6.37 -5.78
N ARG A 130 -8.00 6.29 -7.06
CA ARG A 130 -8.99 7.21 -7.65
C ARG A 130 -10.31 7.15 -6.90
N ARG A 131 -10.76 5.94 -6.54
CA ARG A 131 -11.98 5.75 -5.74
C ARG A 131 -11.87 6.38 -4.35
N ALA A 132 -10.72 6.23 -3.69
CA ALA A 132 -10.48 6.83 -2.37
C ALA A 132 -10.47 8.36 -2.45
N LEU A 133 -9.78 8.92 -3.44
CA LEU A 133 -9.77 10.37 -3.70
C LEU A 133 -11.16 10.92 -4.00
N PHE A 134 -11.93 10.22 -4.84
CA PHE A 134 -13.29 10.62 -5.17
C PHE A 134 -14.19 10.63 -3.92
N ARG A 135 -14.18 9.55 -3.12
CA ARG A 135 -14.96 9.50 -1.86
C ARG A 135 -14.63 10.66 -0.94
N ARG A 136 -13.35 10.92 -0.70
CA ARG A 136 -12.89 12.02 0.15
C ARG A 136 -13.31 13.39 -0.38
N ALA A 137 -13.23 13.59 -1.70
CA ALA A 137 -13.68 14.83 -2.32
C ALA A 137 -15.21 15.01 -2.18
N SER A 138 -15.98 13.94 -2.40
CA SER A 138 -17.44 13.96 -2.22
C SER A 138 -17.86 14.22 -0.77
N GLU A 139 -17.15 13.66 0.20
CA GLU A 139 -17.38 13.90 1.63
C GLU A 139 -17.13 15.36 2.01
N ARG A 140 -16.07 15.99 1.49
CA ARG A 140 -15.79 17.42 1.72
C ARG A 140 -16.85 18.33 1.13
N VAL A 141 -17.25 18.10 -0.13
CA VAL A 141 -18.30 18.90 -0.78
C VAL A 141 -19.63 18.77 -0.02
N ARG A 142 -19.96 17.57 0.49
CA ARG A 142 -21.17 17.38 1.29
C ARG A 142 -21.13 18.16 2.60
N ALA A 143 -19.96 18.26 3.25
CA ALA A 143 -19.80 19.00 4.49
C ALA A 143 -19.85 20.53 4.31
N GLU A 144 -19.51 21.05 3.13
CA GLU A 144 -19.56 22.49 2.82
C GLU A 144 -20.95 22.99 2.38
N VAL A 145 -21.86 22.09 2.03
CA VAL A 145 -23.22 22.40 1.53
C VAL A 145 -24.31 22.18 2.61
N GLN A 146 -23.93 21.79 3.82
CA GLN A 146 -24.80 21.68 5.00
C GLN A 146 -24.57 22.84 5.95
#